data_AF-A0A1A8AIJ0-F1
#
_entry.id   AF-A0A1A8AIJ0-F1
#
_cell.length_a   1.000
_cell.length_b   1.000
_cell.length_c   1.000
_cell.angle_alpha   90.00
_cell.angle_beta   90.00
_cell.angle_gamma   90.00
#
_symmetry.space_group_name_H-M   'P 1'
#
loop_
_entity.id
_entity.type
_entity.pdbx_description
1 polymer ?
#
loop_
_entity_poly.entity_id
_entity_poly.type
_entity_poly.pdbx_seq_one_letter_code
_entity_poly.pdbx_strand_id
1 'polypeptide(L)'
;MSSHSIFVFFVLLVINIHAFVASDGLNVTALDSSGKLTQVSVLVNSPSVFKPIVDSVYPLSLLSSFPEDVEISEYCSDLLLVLGQRYVAYMSCLIPAARPVKVCQKCYSGYSSLVQIYQNISSDQMGPGNVSCRDSLLHSDRLMLVYLLYSNVENIWDNSNCAQCLSKDFQSQTNDTLFFLNVLNQTLSCFEKYKQVMPGSGSPMRATEVPLMCFSEMSSDGGFVLLTFREILQSCAKTVKNHTRT
;
A
#
# COMPACT_ATOMS: atom_id res chain seq x y z
N MET A 1 -32.09 22.26 -10.98
CA MET A 1 -31.95 20.80 -11.09
C MET A 1 -32.63 20.18 -9.88
N SER A 2 -33.60 19.27 -10.11
CA SER A 2 -34.63 18.88 -9.14
C SER A 2 -34.16 17.84 -8.12
N SER A 3 -34.61 18.00 -6.87
CA SER A 3 -34.33 17.15 -5.69
C SER A 3 -34.61 15.65 -5.92
N HIS A 4 -35.49 15.32 -6.86
CA HIS A 4 -35.77 13.93 -7.25
C HIS A 4 -34.56 13.20 -7.86
N SER A 5 -33.66 13.91 -8.55
CA SER A 5 -32.49 13.28 -9.20
C SER A 5 -31.44 12.82 -8.20
N ILE A 6 -31.38 13.47 -7.03
CA ILE A 6 -30.42 13.15 -5.97
C ILE A 6 -30.89 11.91 -5.19
N PHE A 7 -32.20 11.82 -4.93
CA PHE A 7 -32.77 10.69 -4.19
C PHE A 7 -32.64 9.36 -4.94
N VAL A 8 -32.82 9.36 -6.26
CA VAL A 8 -32.63 8.16 -7.10
C VAL A 8 -31.17 7.68 -7.09
N PHE A 9 -30.22 8.62 -7.05
CA PHE A 9 -28.78 8.31 -6.99
C PHE A 9 -28.40 7.62 -5.67
N PHE A 10 -28.94 8.07 -4.54
CA PHE A 10 -28.70 7.45 -3.24
C PHE A 10 -29.30 6.05 -3.13
N VAL A 11 -30.48 5.81 -3.71
CA VAL A 11 -31.11 4.47 -3.71
C VAL A 11 -30.29 3.47 -4.53
N LEU A 12 -29.76 3.87 -5.69
CA LEU A 12 -28.91 3.01 -6.53
C LEU A 12 -27.56 2.66 -5.86
N LEU A 13 -27.01 3.58 -5.06
CA LEU A 13 -25.76 3.37 -4.33
C LEU A 13 -25.94 2.35 -3.19
N VAL A 14 -27.08 2.39 -2.49
CA VAL A 14 -27.41 1.43 -1.41
C VAL A 14 -27.66 0.03 -1.96
N ILE A 15 -28.27 -0.11 -3.15
CA ILE A 15 -28.51 -1.42 -3.78
C ILE A 15 -27.18 -2.10 -4.17
N ASN A 16 -26.18 -1.35 -4.63
CA ASN A 16 -24.86 -1.91 -4.97
C ASN A 16 -24.08 -2.39 -3.73
N ILE A 17 -24.25 -1.73 -2.57
CA ILE A 17 -23.58 -2.14 -1.33
C ILE A 17 -24.16 -3.47 -0.80
N HIS A 18 -25.47 -3.72 -1.00
CA HIS A 18 -26.08 -4.99 -0.61
C HIS A 18 -25.77 -6.15 -1.56
N ALA A 19 -25.47 -5.88 -2.84
CA ALA A 19 -25.05 -6.92 -3.79
C ALA A 19 -23.63 -7.45 -3.52
N PHE A 20 -22.75 -6.65 -2.88
CA PHE A 20 -21.36 -7.04 -2.60
C PHE A 20 -21.20 -7.93 -1.35
N VAL A 21 -22.25 -8.08 -0.53
CA VAL A 21 -22.21 -8.82 0.75
C VAL A 21 -22.67 -10.28 0.61
N ALA A 22 -23.04 -10.73 -0.61
CA ALA A 22 -23.54 -12.08 -0.85
C ALA A 22 -22.65 -12.94 -1.78
N SER A 23 -21.32 -12.80 -1.69
CA SER A 23 -20.40 -13.75 -2.32
C SER A 23 -19.13 -13.98 -1.49
N ASP A 24 -19.29 -14.65 -0.35
CA ASP A 24 -18.18 -15.40 0.26
C ASP A 24 -18.59 -16.86 0.40
N GLY A 25 -17.93 -17.71 -0.38
CA GLY A 25 -18.14 -19.14 -0.41
C GLY A 25 -17.25 -19.84 -1.44
N LEU A 26 -15.95 -19.49 -1.51
CA LEU A 26 -14.98 -20.27 -2.27
C LEU A 26 -14.06 -21.05 -1.32
N ASN A 27 -14.33 -22.35 -1.24
CA ASN A 27 -13.57 -23.35 -0.51
C ASN A 27 -12.24 -23.61 -1.25
N VAL A 28 -11.10 -23.19 -0.70
CA VAL A 28 -9.78 -23.51 -1.26
C VAL A 28 -9.28 -24.80 -0.60
N THR A 29 -9.46 -25.92 -1.29
CA THR A 29 -8.78 -27.18 -0.98
C THR A 29 -7.29 -27.04 -1.28
N ALA A 30 -6.47 -27.07 -0.23
CA ALA A 30 -5.03 -27.24 -0.33
C ALA A 30 -4.70 -28.67 -0.81
N LEU A 31 -3.89 -28.78 -1.85
CA LEU A 31 -3.33 -30.06 -2.29
C LEU A 31 -2.03 -30.31 -1.52
N ASP A 32 -2.09 -31.30 -0.63
CA ASP A 32 -1.00 -31.78 0.21
C ASP A 32 -0.13 -32.79 -0.58
N SER A 33 1.18 -32.71 -0.44
CA SER A 33 2.09 -33.81 -0.82
C SER A 33 3.25 -33.88 0.14
N SER A 34 3.00 -34.61 1.22
CA SER A 34 3.94 -35.11 2.21
C SER A 34 5.12 -35.86 1.59
N GLY A 35 6.33 -35.60 2.10
CA GLY A 35 7.53 -36.39 1.85
C GLY A 35 8.50 -36.28 3.04
N LYS A 36 8.25 -37.06 4.09
CA LYS A 36 9.12 -37.23 5.27
C LYS A 36 10.17 -38.30 4.98
N LEU A 37 11.46 -38.02 5.13
CA LEU A 37 12.43 -39.04 5.58
C LEU A 37 13.66 -38.43 6.29
N THR A 38 13.92 -39.03 7.44
CA THR A 38 15.01 -39.00 8.42
C THR A 38 16.44 -38.61 8.00
N GLN A 39 17.10 -37.90 8.91
CA GLN A 39 18.55 -37.73 9.12
C GLN A 39 19.35 -39.06 9.01
N VAL A 40 20.45 -39.05 8.24
CA VAL A 40 21.74 -39.70 8.61
C VAL A 40 22.90 -38.89 7.99
N SER A 41 23.83 -38.51 8.85
CA SER A 41 25.13 -37.88 8.55
C SER A 41 26.17 -38.90 8.09
N VAL A 42 26.89 -38.66 6.97
CA VAL A 42 28.29 -39.10 6.75
C VAL A 42 28.97 -38.18 5.73
N LEU A 43 30.11 -37.61 6.11
CA LEU A 43 31.11 -36.93 5.30
C LEU A 43 31.96 -37.98 4.56
N VAL A 44 32.48 -37.66 3.35
CA VAL A 44 33.81 -38.07 2.78
C VAL A 44 33.76 -38.30 1.26
N ASN A 45 34.50 -37.43 0.57
CA ASN A 45 35.33 -37.54 -0.65
C ASN A 45 34.81 -38.17 -1.96
N SER A 46 34.90 -37.37 -3.03
CA SER A 46 34.87 -37.69 -4.48
C SER A 46 35.95 -38.70 -4.92
N PRO A 47 36.02 -39.14 -6.21
CA PRO A 47 35.13 -38.91 -7.35
C PRO A 47 34.70 -40.21 -8.07
N SER A 48 33.49 -40.24 -8.65
CA SER A 48 33.21 -41.16 -9.76
C SER A 48 32.60 -40.39 -10.92
N VAL A 49 33.19 -40.63 -12.08
CA VAL A 49 32.87 -40.07 -13.39
C VAL A 49 31.42 -40.43 -13.73
N PHE A 50 30.54 -39.43 -13.77
CA PHE A 50 29.22 -39.56 -14.37
C PHE A 50 29.21 -38.75 -15.67
N LYS A 51 29.21 -39.44 -16.80
CA LYS A 51 28.73 -38.91 -18.08
C LYS A 51 27.22 -39.09 -18.13
N PRO A 52 26.41 -38.02 -18.28
CA PRO A 52 25.07 -38.14 -18.79
C PRO A 52 25.09 -37.76 -20.28
N ILE A 53 24.94 -38.78 -21.13
CA ILE A 53 24.30 -38.60 -22.43
C ILE A 53 22.82 -38.41 -22.14
N VAL A 54 22.35 -37.17 -22.28
CA VAL A 54 20.96 -36.86 -22.65
C VAL A 54 21.05 -35.65 -23.57
N ASP A 55 20.94 -35.92 -24.87
CA ASP A 55 20.74 -34.91 -25.91
C ASP A 55 19.39 -34.22 -25.67
N SER A 56 19.42 -33.21 -24.81
CA SER A 56 18.30 -32.31 -24.57
C SER A 56 18.33 -31.25 -25.67
N VAL A 57 17.90 -31.65 -26.87
CA VAL A 57 17.64 -30.72 -27.98
C VAL A 57 16.31 -30.03 -27.68
N TYR A 58 16.31 -29.13 -26.70
CA TYR A 58 15.34 -28.04 -26.69
C TYR A 58 15.69 -27.11 -27.85
N PRO A 59 14.70 -26.59 -28.60
CA PRO A 59 14.99 -25.77 -29.77
C PRO A 59 15.55 -24.42 -29.32
N LEU A 60 16.87 -24.34 -29.19
CA LEU A 60 17.67 -23.10 -29.20
C LEU A 60 17.36 -22.24 -30.44
N SER A 61 16.74 -22.82 -31.48
CA SER A 61 16.27 -22.13 -32.68
C SER A 61 15.20 -21.05 -32.44
N LEU A 62 14.54 -21.02 -31.27
CA LEU A 62 13.60 -19.93 -30.94
C LEU A 62 14.32 -18.68 -30.45
N LEU A 63 15.46 -18.83 -29.76
CA LEU A 63 16.25 -17.71 -29.24
C LEU A 63 16.99 -16.95 -30.34
N SER A 64 17.39 -17.62 -31.43
CA SER A 64 18.09 -17.00 -32.56
C SER A 64 17.17 -16.25 -33.54
N SER A 65 15.84 -16.29 -33.32
CA SER A 65 14.86 -15.61 -34.19
C SER A 65 14.47 -14.22 -33.68
N PHE A 66 14.85 -13.89 -32.45
CA PHE A 66 14.73 -12.54 -31.94
C PHE A 66 15.91 -11.74 -32.52
N PRO A 67 15.67 -10.58 -33.16
CA PRO A 67 16.76 -9.69 -33.48
C PRO A 67 17.49 -9.40 -32.16
N GLU A 68 18.74 -9.82 -32.08
CA GLU A 68 19.65 -9.38 -31.03
C GLU A 68 19.63 -7.84 -31.09
N ASP A 69 19.19 -7.25 -29.98
CA ASP A 69 19.24 -5.84 -29.64
C ASP A 69 18.31 -4.90 -30.43
N VAL A 70 17.11 -4.69 -29.87
CA VAL A 70 16.60 -3.31 -29.82
C VAL A 70 17.59 -2.56 -28.93
N GLU A 71 18.61 -1.96 -29.53
CA GLU A 71 19.65 -1.20 -28.81
C GLU A 71 18.98 -0.04 -28.07
N ILE A 72 18.66 -0.27 -26.80
CA ILE A 72 18.28 0.79 -25.87
C ILE A 72 19.57 1.60 -25.63
N SER A 73 19.51 2.91 -25.88
CA SER A 73 20.68 3.77 -25.65
C SER A 73 21.16 3.66 -24.20
N GLU A 74 22.46 3.85 -23.97
CA GLU A 74 23.04 3.89 -22.62
C GLU A 74 22.27 4.85 -21.71
N TYR A 75 21.89 6.03 -22.25
CA TYR A 75 21.06 7.01 -21.55
C TYR A 75 19.70 6.46 -21.11
N CYS A 76 18.95 5.78 -22.00
CA CYS A 76 17.66 5.21 -21.64
C CYS A 76 17.80 4.04 -20.66
N SER A 77 18.89 3.27 -20.77
CA SER A 77 19.24 2.20 -19.83
C SER A 77 19.52 2.76 -18.43
N ASP A 78 20.23 3.87 -18.33
CA ASP A 78 20.48 4.55 -17.06
C ASP A 78 19.17 5.06 -16.41
N LEU A 79 18.27 5.64 -17.22
CA LEU A 79 16.96 6.06 -16.71
C LEU A 79 16.15 4.87 -16.17
N LEU A 80 16.16 3.73 -16.85
CA LEU A 80 15.51 2.50 -16.36
C LEU A 80 16.12 2.01 -15.05
N LEU A 81 17.45 2.05 -14.91
CA LEU A 81 18.13 1.66 -13.68
C LEU A 81 17.70 2.55 -12.51
N VAL A 82 17.68 3.87 -12.71
CA VAL A 82 17.24 4.84 -11.70
C VAL A 82 15.76 4.66 -11.37
N LEU A 83 14.91 4.39 -12.38
CA LEU A 83 13.50 4.09 -12.18
C LEU A 83 13.33 2.86 -11.30
N GLY A 84 14.04 1.76 -11.60
CA GLY A 84 14.00 0.53 -10.81
C GLY A 84 14.40 0.75 -9.36
N GLN A 85 15.47 1.50 -9.11
CA GLN A 85 15.91 1.84 -7.75
C GLN A 85 14.85 2.65 -6.98
N ARG A 86 14.28 3.69 -7.61
CA ARG A 86 13.25 4.54 -6.98
C ARG A 86 11.95 3.77 -6.75
N TYR A 87 11.57 2.91 -7.68
CA TYR A 87 10.39 2.04 -7.55
C TYR A 87 10.53 1.09 -6.37
N VAL A 88 11.67 0.38 -6.26
CA VAL A 88 11.95 -0.52 -5.13
C VAL A 88 11.97 0.24 -3.80
N ALA A 89 12.60 1.42 -3.75
CA ALA A 89 12.62 2.25 -2.55
C ALA A 89 11.21 2.69 -2.12
N TYR A 90 10.36 3.08 -3.08
CA TYR A 90 8.99 3.45 -2.81
C TYR A 90 8.15 2.26 -2.31
N MET A 91 8.24 1.10 -2.99
CA MET A 91 7.56 -0.13 -2.55
C MET A 91 8.01 -0.60 -1.18
N SER A 92 9.31 -0.49 -0.88
CA SER A 92 9.88 -0.80 0.43
C SER A 92 9.36 0.13 1.54
N CYS A 93 8.88 1.33 1.20
CA CYS A 93 8.17 2.20 2.12
C CYS A 93 6.68 1.84 2.24
N LEU A 94 6.01 1.58 1.10
CA LEU A 94 4.58 1.31 1.04
C LEU A 94 4.15 0.12 1.88
N ILE A 95 4.82 -1.03 1.69
CA ILE A 95 4.44 -2.30 2.31
C ILE A 95 4.39 -2.20 3.84
N PRO A 96 5.45 -1.76 4.55
CA PRO A 96 5.41 -1.62 6.01
C PRO A 96 4.51 -0.48 6.48
N ALA A 97 4.22 0.52 5.63
CA ALA A 97 3.30 1.60 5.96
C ALA A 97 1.82 1.26 5.70
N ALA A 98 1.51 0.06 5.21
CA ALA A 98 0.14 -0.34 4.89
C ALA A 98 -0.71 -0.60 6.15
N ARG A 99 -0.12 -1.04 7.27
CA ARG A 99 -0.84 -1.36 8.50
C ARG A 99 -0.09 -0.96 9.78
N PRO A 100 -0.66 -0.04 10.59
CA PRO A 100 -1.77 0.86 10.26
C PRO A 100 -1.39 1.79 9.10
N VAL A 101 -2.38 2.23 8.32
CA VAL A 101 -2.16 3.01 7.09
C VAL A 101 -1.45 4.33 7.41
N LYS A 102 -0.21 4.46 6.92
CA LYS A 102 0.67 5.64 7.09
C LYS A 102 1.40 6.01 5.79
N VAL A 103 0.89 5.54 4.65
CA VAL A 103 1.50 5.68 3.32
C VAL A 103 1.78 7.14 2.97
N CYS A 104 0.77 8.01 3.00
CA CYS A 104 0.95 9.42 2.61
C CYS A 104 1.93 10.16 3.52
N GLN A 105 1.96 9.82 4.81
CA GLN A 105 2.80 10.48 5.80
C GLN A 105 4.28 10.07 5.69
N LYS A 106 4.53 8.80 5.34
CA LYS A 106 5.88 8.22 5.32
C LYS A 106 6.53 8.16 3.95
N CYS A 107 5.75 7.99 2.89
CA CYS A 107 6.28 7.59 1.58
C CYS A 107 6.18 8.67 0.50
N TYR A 108 5.73 9.88 0.85
CA TYR A 108 5.51 10.96 -0.12
C TYR A 108 6.79 11.38 -0.85
N SER A 109 7.93 11.40 -0.18
CA SER A 109 9.22 11.74 -0.81
C SER A 109 9.65 10.69 -1.83
N GLY A 110 9.44 9.41 -1.52
CA GLY A 110 9.67 8.30 -2.45
C GLY A 110 8.77 8.38 -3.68
N TYR A 111 7.49 8.72 -3.49
CA TYR A 111 6.56 8.94 -4.59
C TYR A 111 7.01 10.10 -5.48
N SER A 112 7.31 11.27 -4.91
CA SER A 112 7.79 12.44 -5.65
C SER A 112 9.05 12.12 -6.47
N SER A 113 10.00 11.41 -5.88
CA SER A 113 11.20 10.93 -6.59
C SER A 113 10.88 9.99 -7.75
N LEU A 114 9.94 9.04 -7.56
CA LEU A 114 9.51 8.13 -8.62
C LEU A 114 8.81 8.88 -9.78
N VAL A 115 7.94 9.84 -9.45
CA VAL A 115 7.27 10.69 -10.46
C VAL A 115 8.29 11.46 -11.30
N GLN A 116 9.31 12.06 -10.68
CA GLN A 116 10.34 12.81 -11.40
C GLN A 116 11.10 11.96 -12.42
N ILE A 117 11.53 10.74 -12.05
CA ILE A 117 12.26 9.89 -13.00
C ILE A 117 11.35 9.39 -14.12
N TYR A 118 10.09 9.08 -13.81
CA TYR A 118 9.14 8.67 -14.82
C TYR A 118 8.85 9.80 -15.82
N GLN A 119 8.70 11.04 -15.33
CA GLN A 119 8.56 12.22 -16.18
C GLN A 119 9.77 12.41 -17.12
N ASN A 120 10.99 12.14 -16.65
CA ASN A 120 12.17 12.19 -17.52
C ASN A 120 12.12 11.13 -18.64
N ILE A 121 11.51 9.96 -18.39
CA ILE A 121 11.32 8.91 -19.40
C ILE A 121 10.17 9.25 -20.35
N SER A 122 9.04 9.72 -19.82
CA SER A 122 7.80 9.93 -20.56
C SER A 122 7.74 11.25 -21.33
N SER A 123 8.67 12.16 -21.07
CA SER A 123 8.76 13.47 -21.72
C SER A 123 9.15 13.35 -23.20
N ASP A 124 8.66 14.28 -24.02
CA ASP A 124 9.11 14.47 -25.41
C ASP A 124 10.48 15.15 -25.50
N GLN A 125 11.07 15.56 -24.37
CA GLN A 125 12.40 16.16 -24.34
C GLN A 125 13.46 15.14 -24.74
N MET A 126 14.31 15.51 -25.70
CA MET A 126 15.44 14.68 -26.12
C MET A 126 16.57 14.77 -25.10
N GLY A 127 17.10 13.61 -24.72
CA GLY A 127 18.28 13.50 -23.89
C GLY A 127 19.59 13.68 -24.68
N PRO A 128 20.73 13.36 -24.04
CA PRO A 128 22.03 13.33 -24.70
C PRO A 128 21.99 12.51 -26.00
N GLY A 129 22.60 13.04 -27.06
CA GLY A 129 22.61 12.38 -28.37
C GLY A 129 21.30 12.48 -29.15
N ASN A 130 20.40 13.42 -28.80
CA ASN A 130 19.08 13.59 -29.43
C ASN A 130 18.19 12.35 -29.36
N VAL A 131 18.34 11.55 -28.29
CA VAL A 131 17.56 10.32 -28.07
C VAL A 131 16.36 10.62 -27.18
N SER A 132 15.16 10.19 -27.59
CA SER A 132 13.97 10.13 -26.72
C SER A 132 13.76 8.70 -26.23
N CYS A 133 13.45 8.54 -24.95
CA CYS A 133 13.26 7.23 -24.34
C CYS A 133 11.79 6.81 -24.27
N ARG A 134 10.84 7.72 -24.52
CA ARG A 134 9.41 7.45 -24.31
C ARG A 134 8.94 6.22 -25.08
N ASP A 135 9.13 6.21 -26.39
CA ASP A 135 8.58 5.16 -27.23
C ASP A 135 9.38 3.85 -27.06
N SER A 136 10.70 3.95 -26.92
CA SER A 136 11.59 2.80 -26.71
C SER A 136 11.39 2.10 -25.35
N LEU A 137 10.95 2.81 -24.31
CA LEU A 137 10.78 2.24 -22.96
C LEU A 137 9.33 2.01 -22.56
N LEU A 138 8.39 2.81 -23.05
CA LEU A 138 6.98 2.73 -22.63
C LEU A 138 6.09 2.02 -23.65
N HIS A 139 6.51 1.94 -24.93
CA HIS A 139 5.68 1.47 -26.03
C HIS A 139 6.36 0.47 -26.98
N SER A 140 7.57 0.01 -26.66
CA SER A 140 8.34 -0.90 -27.52
C SER A 140 7.82 -2.33 -27.52
N ASP A 141 7.13 -2.75 -26.47
CA ASP A 141 6.58 -4.08 -26.32
C ASP A 141 5.06 -4.06 -26.01
N ARG A 142 4.40 -5.22 -26.18
CA ARG A 142 2.95 -5.36 -25.95
C ARG A 142 2.55 -5.31 -24.49
N LEU A 143 3.45 -5.63 -23.57
CA LEU A 143 3.20 -5.66 -22.13
C LEU A 143 3.27 -4.24 -21.55
N MET A 144 4.12 -3.37 -22.09
CA MET A 144 4.35 -2.00 -21.63
C MET A 144 4.63 -1.95 -20.12
N LEU A 145 5.51 -2.83 -19.65
CA LEU A 145 5.67 -3.12 -18.21
C LEU A 145 5.99 -1.86 -17.38
N VAL A 146 6.88 -1.01 -17.89
CA VAL A 146 7.28 0.24 -17.22
C VAL A 146 6.08 1.15 -16.99
N TYR A 147 5.23 1.32 -18.01
CA TYR A 147 4.00 2.09 -17.92
C TYR A 147 3.02 1.48 -16.91
N LEU A 148 2.79 0.15 -16.97
CA LEU A 148 1.87 -0.54 -16.06
C LEU A 148 2.30 -0.41 -14.59
N LEU A 149 3.59 -0.57 -14.30
CA LEU A 149 4.12 -0.44 -12.94
C LEU A 149 3.93 0.97 -12.39
N TYR A 150 4.24 1.98 -13.19
CA TYR A 150 4.05 3.38 -12.79
C TYR A 150 2.56 3.73 -12.61
N SER A 151 1.71 3.36 -13.57
CA SER A 151 0.27 3.63 -13.51
C SER A 151 -0.38 3.01 -12.27
N ASN A 152 0.05 1.80 -11.85
CA ASN A 152 -0.42 1.20 -10.61
C ASN A 152 -0.03 2.03 -9.37
N VAL A 153 1.19 2.57 -9.34
CA VAL A 153 1.65 3.43 -8.25
C VAL A 153 0.89 4.76 -8.23
N GLU A 154 0.69 5.39 -9.38
CA GLU A 154 -0.12 6.60 -9.53
C GLU A 154 -1.55 6.36 -9.03
N ASN A 155 -2.18 5.26 -9.44
CA ASN A 155 -3.50 4.86 -8.96
C ASN A 155 -3.55 4.66 -7.44
N ILE A 156 -2.54 4.05 -6.82
CA ILE A 156 -2.46 3.90 -5.35
C ILE A 156 -2.41 5.28 -4.69
N TRP A 157 -1.60 6.19 -5.22
CA TRP A 157 -1.45 7.54 -4.69
C TRP A 157 -2.75 8.34 -4.77
N ASP A 158 -3.40 8.33 -5.93
CA ASP A 158 -4.63 9.07 -6.20
C ASP A 158 -5.81 8.52 -5.40
N ASN A 159 -5.97 7.19 -5.38
CA ASN A 159 -7.02 6.55 -4.57
C ASN A 159 -6.82 6.75 -3.06
N SER A 160 -5.58 6.98 -2.62
CA SER A 160 -5.27 7.33 -1.22
C SER A 160 -5.50 8.81 -0.91
N ASN A 161 -5.78 9.64 -1.92
CA ASN A 161 -5.98 11.08 -1.82
C ASN A 161 -4.84 11.80 -1.07
N CYS A 162 -3.60 11.31 -1.24
CA CYS A 162 -2.44 11.80 -0.47
C CYS A 162 -2.15 13.29 -0.73
N ALA A 163 -2.58 13.83 -1.88
CA ALA A 163 -2.44 15.25 -2.21
C ALA A 163 -3.13 16.18 -1.20
N GLN A 164 -4.20 15.74 -0.51
CA GLN A 164 -4.85 16.55 0.53
C GLN A 164 -4.08 16.57 1.85
N CYS A 165 -3.20 15.59 2.06
CA CYS A 165 -2.40 15.49 3.29
C CYS A 165 -1.10 16.29 3.21
N LEU A 166 -0.72 16.79 2.03
CA LEU A 166 0.61 17.31 1.73
C LEU A 166 0.56 18.74 1.17
N SER A 167 1.68 19.44 1.28
CA SER A 167 1.89 20.71 0.58
C SER A 167 1.93 20.49 -0.93
N LYS A 168 1.67 21.54 -1.72
CA LYS A 168 1.57 21.47 -3.20
C LYS A 168 2.82 20.92 -3.89
N ASP A 169 3.97 21.07 -3.25
CA ASP A 169 5.29 20.64 -3.68
C ASP A 169 5.70 19.26 -3.14
N PHE A 170 4.82 18.60 -2.38
CA PHE A 170 5.09 17.31 -1.72
C PHE A 170 6.35 17.34 -0.85
N GLN A 171 6.66 18.47 -0.22
CA GLN A 171 7.81 18.58 0.69
C GLN A 171 7.42 18.45 2.17
N SER A 172 6.16 18.69 2.51
CA SER A 172 5.69 18.70 3.89
C SER A 172 4.23 18.28 4.02
N GLN A 173 3.80 17.97 5.25
CA GLN A 173 2.40 17.70 5.57
C GLN A 173 1.65 19.02 5.80
N THR A 174 0.36 19.05 5.48
CA THR A 174 -0.48 20.24 5.75
C THR A 174 -0.67 20.46 7.24
N ASN A 175 -0.93 21.72 7.64
CA ASN A 175 -1.24 22.06 9.03
C ASN A 175 -2.43 21.25 9.57
N ASP A 176 -3.45 21.02 8.73
CA ASP A 176 -4.61 20.21 9.11
C ASP A 176 -4.24 18.74 9.37
N THR A 177 -3.33 18.18 8.56
CA THR A 177 -2.83 16.82 8.74
C THR A 177 -2.03 16.71 10.03
N LEU A 178 -1.13 17.67 10.28
CA LEU A 178 -0.34 17.72 11.51
C LEU A 178 -1.23 17.88 12.75
N PHE A 179 -2.25 18.74 12.66
CA PHE A 179 -3.23 18.93 13.72
C PHE A 179 -4.00 17.64 14.01
N PHE A 180 -4.54 16.98 12.97
CA PHE A 180 -5.24 15.71 13.11
C PHE A 180 -4.35 14.63 13.74
N LEU A 181 -3.10 14.51 13.29
CA LEU A 181 -2.14 13.55 13.83
C LEU A 181 -1.82 13.81 15.30
N ASN A 182 -1.71 15.08 15.69
CA ASN A 182 -1.49 15.46 17.07
C ASN A 182 -2.69 15.06 17.96
N VAL A 183 -3.91 15.39 17.52
CA VAL A 183 -5.14 15.01 18.24
C VAL A 183 -5.28 13.49 18.33
N LEU A 184 -4.97 12.76 17.26
CA LEU A 184 -4.95 11.30 17.25
C LEU A 184 -3.96 10.75 18.28
N ASN A 185 -2.75 11.30 18.35
CA ASN A 185 -1.73 10.87 19.31
C ASN A 185 -2.19 11.11 20.76
N GLN A 186 -2.72 12.31 21.04
CA GLN A 186 -3.30 12.64 22.35
C GLN A 186 -4.42 11.66 22.74
N THR A 187 -5.29 11.34 21.79
CA THR A 187 -6.38 10.37 22.00
C THR A 187 -5.83 8.99 22.37
N LEU A 188 -4.85 8.49 21.61
CA LEU A 188 -4.24 7.18 21.85
C LEU A 188 -3.52 7.14 23.21
N SER A 189 -2.77 8.19 23.55
CA SER A 189 -2.13 8.31 24.87
C SER A 189 -3.15 8.32 25.99
N CYS A 190 -4.31 8.96 25.81
CA CYS A 190 -5.38 8.92 26.78
C CYS A 190 -5.96 7.50 26.95
N PHE A 191 -6.23 6.80 25.84
CA PHE A 191 -6.69 5.41 25.90
C PHE A 191 -5.68 4.51 26.63
N GLU A 192 -4.39 4.68 26.37
CA GLU A 192 -3.32 3.94 27.05
C GLU A 192 -3.27 4.25 28.55
N LYS A 193 -3.35 5.53 28.93
CA LYS A 193 -3.41 5.99 30.33
C LYS A 193 -4.52 5.27 31.09
N TYR A 194 -5.76 5.32 30.61
CA TYR A 194 -6.91 4.73 31.32
C TYR A 194 -7.06 3.22 31.14
N LYS A 195 -6.38 2.61 30.17
CA LYS A 195 -6.24 1.14 30.08
C LYS A 195 -5.35 0.58 31.19
N GLN A 196 -4.39 1.36 31.67
CA GLN A 196 -3.44 0.96 32.72
C GLN A 196 -3.85 1.36 34.14
N VAL A 197 -4.87 2.21 34.31
CA VAL A 197 -5.42 2.53 35.62
C VAL A 197 -6.10 1.29 36.20
N MET A 198 -5.36 0.54 37.02
CA MET A 198 -5.91 -0.21 38.15
C MET A 198 -6.11 0.81 39.26
N PRO A 199 -7.34 1.30 39.53
CA PRO A 199 -7.57 2.19 40.64
C PRO A 199 -7.22 1.43 41.93
N GLY A 200 -6.71 2.14 42.93
CA GLY A 200 -6.42 1.65 44.28
C GLY A 200 -7.64 1.15 45.07
N SER A 201 -8.60 0.53 44.41
CA SER A 201 -9.73 -0.21 44.96
C SER A 201 -10.14 -1.33 43.99
N GLY A 202 -9.22 -2.24 43.67
CA GLY A 202 -9.50 -3.61 43.23
C GLY A 202 -10.51 -3.85 42.09
N SER A 203 -10.66 -2.96 41.12
CA SER A 203 -11.51 -3.22 39.94
C SER A 203 -11.00 -2.46 38.71
N PRO A 204 -10.76 -3.12 37.56
CA PRO A 204 -10.41 -2.45 36.32
C PRO A 204 -11.51 -1.48 35.92
N MET A 205 -11.13 -0.28 35.48
CA MET A 205 -12.07 0.70 34.93
C MET A 205 -12.82 0.06 33.75
N ARG A 206 -14.15 0.22 33.70
CA ARG A 206 -14.95 -0.50 32.70
C ARG A 206 -14.59 0.07 31.33
N ALA A 207 -14.37 -0.78 30.32
CA ALA A 207 -14.01 -0.35 28.96
C ALA A 207 -14.98 0.69 28.36
N THR A 208 -16.22 0.74 28.86
CA THR A 208 -17.25 1.71 28.49
C THR A 208 -17.04 3.12 29.05
N GLU A 209 -16.24 3.29 30.11
CA GLU A 209 -16.01 4.57 30.80
C GLU A 209 -14.80 5.32 30.24
N VAL A 210 -13.84 4.60 29.66
CA VAL A 210 -12.60 5.16 29.09
C VAL A 210 -12.87 6.24 28.02
N PRO A 211 -13.76 6.03 27.02
CA PRO A 211 -14.03 7.06 26.01
C PRO A 211 -14.57 8.37 26.57
N LEU A 212 -15.39 8.32 27.63
CA LEU A 212 -15.98 9.49 28.27
C LEU A 212 -14.91 10.31 29.01
N MET A 213 -14.00 9.63 29.70
CA MET A 213 -12.90 10.30 30.40
C MET A 213 -11.95 10.97 29.41
N CYS A 214 -11.57 10.27 28.34
CA CYS A 214 -10.72 10.86 27.30
C CYS A 214 -11.37 12.05 26.61
N PHE A 215 -12.67 11.97 26.34
CA PHE A 215 -13.41 13.11 25.80
C PHE A 215 -13.39 14.32 26.76
N SER A 216 -13.55 14.10 28.06
CA SER A 216 -13.51 15.19 29.04
C SER A 216 -12.13 15.84 29.17
N GLU A 217 -11.05 15.04 29.17
CA GLU A 217 -9.67 15.53 29.23
C GLU A 217 -9.33 16.36 27.98
N MET A 218 -9.64 15.84 26.79
CA MET A 218 -9.37 16.54 25.53
C MET A 218 -10.25 17.78 25.31
N SER A 219 -11.44 17.84 25.92
CA SER A 219 -12.32 19.02 25.84
C SER A 219 -11.85 20.16 26.75
N SER A 220 -11.13 19.85 27.84
CA SER A 220 -10.61 20.85 28.77
C SER A 220 -9.43 21.65 28.20
N ASP A 221 -8.68 21.08 27.25
CA ASP A 221 -7.53 21.72 26.61
C ASP A 221 -7.90 22.63 25.40
N GLY A 222 -9.20 22.89 25.19
CA GLY A 222 -9.69 23.94 24.28
C GLY A 222 -9.54 23.65 22.77
N GLY A 223 -9.15 22.43 22.38
CA GLY A 223 -8.80 22.09 20.99
C GLY A 223 -9.85 21.37 20.15
N PHE A 224 -11.12 21.29 20.56
CA PHE A 224 -12.02 20.28 20.00
C PHE A 224 -13.17 20.80 19.11
N VAL A 225 -13.24 20.31 17.86
CA VAL A 225 -14.45 20.35 17.01
C VAL A 225 -15.42 19.28 17.51
N LEU A 226 -16.26 19.67 18.47
CA LEU A 226 -17.16 18.84 19.32
C LEU A 226 -18.12 17.87 18.61
N LEU A 227 -18.33 17.99 17.30
CA LEU A 227 -19.44 17.30 16.64
C LEU A 227 -19.06 15.93 16.06
N THR A 228 -17.94 15.83 15.33
CA THR A 228 -17.58 14.59 14.62
C THR A 228 -17.07 13.49 15.56
N PHE A 229 -16.32 13.84 16.59
CA PHE A 229 -15.73 12.86 17.49
C PHE A 229 -16.72 12.28 18.50
N ARG A 230 -17.72 13.09 18.91
CA ARG A 230 -18.81 12.59 19.75
C ARG A 230 -19.59 11.49 19.04
N GLU A 231 -19.87 11.67 17.75
CA GLU A 231 -20.55 10.67 16.93
C GLU A 231 -19.68 9.43 16.69
N ILE A 232 -18.38 9.60 16.44
CA ILE A 232 -17.45 8.48 16.29
C ILE A 232 -17.30 7.69 17.60
N LEU A 233 -17.13 8.35 18.75
CA LEU A 233 -17.05 7.68 20.06
C LEU A 233 -18.36 6.99 20.43
N GLN A 234 -19.52 7.59 20.14
CA GLN A 234 -20.82 6.96 20.35
C GLN A 234 -21.03 5.76 19.42
N SER A 235 -20.55 5.83 18.18
CA SER A 235 -20.57 4.70 17.24
C SER A 235 -19.68 3.56 17.72
N CYS A 236 -18.45 3.85 18.15
CA CYS A 236 -17.53 2.86 18.74
C CYS A 236 -18.12 2.21 20.00
N ALA A 237 -18.73 2.99 20.89
CA ALA A 237 -19.37 2.46 22.11
C ALA A 237 -20.56 1.53 21.79
N LYS A 238 -21.34 1.81 20.75
CA LYS A 238 -22.41 0.91 20.27
C LYS A 238 -21.85 -0.40 19.73
N THR A 239 -20.76 -0.37 18.96
CA THR A 239 -20.12 -1.56 18.39
C THR A 239 -19.53 -2.47 19.48
N VAL A 240 -18.87 -1.90 20.48
CA VAL A 240 -18.32 -2.67 21.63
C VAL A 240 -19.43 -3.33 22.46
N LYS A 241 -20.57 -2.66 22.63
CA LYS A 241 -21.73 -3.19 23.36
C LYS A 241 -22.41 -4.35 22.64
N ASN A 242 -22.32 -4.41 21.31
CA ASN A 242 -22.83 -5.54 20.53
C ASN A 242 -21.88 -6.74 20.56
N HIS A 243 -20.57 -6.52 20.63
CA HIS A 243 -19.59 -7.61 20.65
C HIS A 243 -19.45 -8.31 22.01
N THR A 244 -19.88 -7.65 23.09
CA THR A 244 -19.91 -8.23 24.46
C THR A 244 -21.22 -8.98 24.78
N ARG A 245 -22.11 -9.14 23.79
CA ARG A 245 -23.43 -9.77 23.95
C ARG A 245 -23.58 -11.12 23.21
N THR A 246 -22.51 -11.61 22.61
CA THR A 246 -22.35 -12.95 22.02
C THR A 246 -21.30 -13.70 22.81
#